data_AF-A0A963I453-F1
#
_entry.id   AF-A0A963I453-F1
#
_cell.length_a   1.000
_cell.length_b   1.000
_cell.length_c   1.000
_cell.angle_alpha   90.00
_cell.angle_beta   90.00
_cell.angle_gamma   90.00
#
_symmetry.space_group_name_H-M   'P 1'
#
loop_
_entity.id
_entity.type
_entity.pdbx_description
1 polymer ?
#
loop_
_entity_poly.entity_id
_entity_poly.type
_entity_poly.pdbx_seq_one_letter_code
_entity_poly.pdbx_strand_id
1 'polypeptide(L)'
;MLPRFDYGTTVRVTRNVRNDGTYPGLATGKLLVRRGATGFVRDVGTFLQDQLIYTVVFLETGIPGETEGRVVGCREEELLGLDDPWVPTRFESREKVQAAMTLVVGGELRAEAGTVGEILKVLRDLPGGPQYQVHFPGWVLQVPERVLAPLDGADSETGSEEEFAHESE
;
A
#
# COMPACT_ATOMS: atom_id res chain seq x y z
N MET A 1 -17.47 14.15 4.38
CA MET A 1 -17.40 12.70 4.69
C MET A 1 -17.33 12.53 6.20
N LEU A 2 -17.90 11.46 6.74
CA LEU A 2 -17.73 11.10 8.15
C LEU A 2 -16.44 10.27 8.29
N PRO A 3 -15.60 10.51 9.29
CA PRO A 3 -14.39 9.71 9.51
C PRO A 3 -14.74 8.30 9.96
N ARG A 4 -13.98 7.33 9.46
CA ARG A 4 -14.05 5.92 9.88
C ARG A 4 -13.39 5.67 11.24
N PHE A 5 -12.35 6.44 11.57
CA PHE A 5 -11.58 6.27 12.81
C PHE A 5 -11.60 7.54 13.66
N ASP A 6 -11.74 7.38 14.97
CA ASP A 6 -11.74 8.49 15.93
C ASP A 6 -10.39 8.65 16.63
N TYR A 7 -10.23 9.77 17.35
CA TYR A 7 -9.10 10.00 18.25
C TYR A 7 -8.85 8.80 19.18
N GLY A 8 -7.59 8.39 19.31
CA GLY A 8 -7.17 7.27 20.15
C GLY A 8 -7.33 5.90 19.50
N THR A 9 -7.99 5.80 18.34
CA THR A 9 -8.15 4.52 17.64
C THR A 9 -6.78 3.99 17.22
N THR A 10 -6.51 2.72 17.54
CA THR A 10 -5.31 2.03 17.04
C THR A 10 -5.56 1.52 15.64
N VAL A 11 -4.69 1.91 14.73
CA VAL A 11 -4.76 1.59 13.31
C VAL A 11 -3.46 0.93 12.86
N ARG A 12 -3.55 0.15 11.78
CA ARG A 12 -2.42 -0.46 11.09
C ARG A 12 -2.30 0.13 9.69
N VAL A 13 -1.09 0.45 9.25
CA VAL A 13 -0.88 0.86 7.85
C VAL A 13 -0.91 -0.34 6.92
N THR A 14 -1.72 -0.25 5.88
CA THR A 14 -1.90 -1.31 4.88
C THR A 14 -0.83 -1.32 3.80
N ARG A 15 -0.03 -0.25 3.71
CA ARG A 15 1.04 -0.06 2.73
C ARG A 15 2.23 0.69 3.32
N ASN A 16 3.30 0.73 2.54
CA ASN A 16 4.44 1.58 2.85
C ASN A 16 4.05 3.05 2.66
N VAL A 17 4.10 3.84 3.73
CA VAL A 17 3.84 5.27 3.66
C VAL A 17 5.14 5.97 3.31
N ARG A 18 5.16 6.71 2.20
CA ARG A 18 6.32 7.48 1.73
C ARG A 18 6.01 8.97 1.78
N ASN A 19 7.04 9.79 1.96
CA ASN A 19 6.88 11.23 1.99
C ASN A 19 6.42 11.74 0.61
N ASP A 20 5.24 12.34 0.52
CA ASP A 20 4.72 12.96 -0.70
C ASP A 20 5.19 14.41 -0.89
N GLY A 21 6.05 14.90 0.02
CA GLY A 21 6.55 16.27 0.06
C GLY A 21 5.95 17.11 1.19
N THR A 22 5.03 16.55 1.98
CA THR A 22 4.40 17.23 3.12
C THR A 22 5.12 17.01 4.46
N TYR A 23 5.91 15.94 4.59
CA TYR A 23 6.64 15.66 5.82
C TYR A 23 7.95 16.46 5.89
N PRO A 24 8.19 17.24 6.98
CA PRO A 24 9.33 18.13 7.07
C PRO A 24 10.66 17.36 7.23
N GLY A 25 11.72 17.88 6.61
CA GLY A 25 13.09 17.41 6.83
C GLY A 25 13.48 16.11 6.11
N LEU A 26 12.55 15.47 5.38
CA LEU A 26 12.83 14.26 4.59
C LEU A 26 12.58 14.49 3.10
N ALA A 27 13.35 13.82 2.25
CA ALA A 27 13.15 13.88 0.80
C ALA A 27 11.82 13.24 0.38
N THR A 28 11.23 13.74 -0.70
CA THR A 28 10.07 13.11 -1.36
C THR A 28 10.42 11.67 -1.77
N GLY A 29 9.50 10.74 -1.53
CA GLY A 29 9.67 9.31 -1.78
C GLY A 29 10.36 8.53 -0.65
N LYS A 30 10.92 9.21 0.36
CA LYS A 30 11.53 8.54 1.53
C LYS A 30 10.47 7.75 2.30
N LEU A 31 10.80 6.52 2.68
CA LEU A 31 9.93 5.69 3.51
C LEU A 31 9.74 6.35 4.90
N LEU A 32 8.48 6.54 5.27
CA LEU A 32 8.06 7.08 6.56
C LEU A 32 7.66 5.99 7.53
N VAL A 33 6.84 5.07 7.07
CA VAL A 33 6.29 3.98 7.87
C VAL A 33 6.21 2.74 7.00
N ARG A 34 6.70 1.61 7.51
CA ARG A 34 6.63 0.32 6.83
C ARG A 34 5.22 -0.26 6.96
N ARG A 35 4.77 -0.91 5.90
CA ARG A 35 3.53 -1.69 5.88
C ARG A 35 3.46 -2.62 7.10
N GLY A 36 2.29 -2.66 7.75
CA GLY A 36 2.04 -3.49 8.93
C GLY A 36 2.34 -2.80 10.26
N ALA A 37 3.05 -1.66 10.26
CA ALA A 37 3.26 -0.89 11.48
C ALA A 37 1.92 -0.36 12.04
N THR A 38 1.85 -0.29 13.36
CA THR A 38 0.67 0.17 14.09
C THR A 38 0.92 1.52 14.74
N GLY A 39 -0.11 2.35 14.76
CA GLY A 39 -0.08 3.66 15.40
C GLY A 39 -1.45 4.03 15.94
N PHE A 40 -1.54 5.18 16.59
CA PHE A 40 -2.79 5.71 17.13
C PHE A 40 -3.18 7.01 16.44
N VAL A 41 -4.47 7.15 16.13
CA VAL A 41 -5.04 8.36 15.53
C VAL A 41 -5.00 9.47 16.58
N ARG A 42 -4.31 10.57 16.26
CA ARG A 42 -4.21 11.77 17.11
C ARG A 42 -5.14 12.88 16.66
N ASP A 43 -5.44 12.96 15.37
CA ASP A 43 -6.32 14.01 14.83
C ASP A 43 -6.88 13.58 13.48
N VAL A 44 -8.00 14.18 13.08
CA VAL A 44 -8.60 13.98 11.75
C VAL A 44 -8.85 15.35 11.12
N GLY A 45 -8.07 15.65 10.07
CA GLY A 45 -8.19 16.87 9.30
C GLY A 45 -8.74 16.62 7.90
N THR A 46 -8.86 17.69 7.14
CA THR A 46 -9.23 17.65 5.72
C THR A 46 -8.15 18.29 4.86
N PHE A 47 -7.80 17.65 3.75
CA PHE A 47 -6.97 18.19 2.68
C PHE A 47 -7.86 18.55 1.48
N LEU A 48 -7.62 19.71 0.86
CA LEU A 48 -8.42 20.22 -0.28
C LEU A 48 -9.95 20.11 -0.06
N GLN A 49 -10.39 20.41 1.18
CA GLN A 49 -11.79 20.43 1.64
C GLN A 49 -12.56 19.08 1.62
N ASP A 50 -12.20 18.12 0.76
CA ASP A 50 -12.96 16.89 0.54
C ASP A 50 -12.23 15.60 0.92
N GLN A 51 -10.91 15.63 1.15
CA GLN A 51 -10.12 14.43 1.48
C GLN A 51 -9.81 14.38 2.97
N LEU A 52 -10.29 13.35 3.68
CA LEU A 52 -9.93 13.14 5.08
C LEU A 52 -8.47 12.67 5.21
N ILE A 53 -7.74 13.30 6.12
CA ILE A 53 -6.38 12.94 6.49
C ILE A 53 -6.32 12.66 7.99
N TYR A 54 -5.97 11.44 8.35
CA TYR A 54 -5.76 10.99 9.71
C TYR A 54 -4.33 11.28 10.11
N THR A 55 -4.13 12.09 11.15
CA THR A 55 -2.81 12.25 11.75
C THR A 55 -2.56 11.10 12.70
N VAL A 56 -1.66 10.20 12.35
CA VAL A 56 -1.35 8.98 13.11
C VAL A 56 0.03 9.10 13.73
N VAL A 57 0.14 8.75 15.00
CA VAL A 57 1.42 8.67 15.71
C VAL A 57 1.87 7.22 15.73
N PHE A 58 3.03 6.96 15.14
CA PHE A 58 3.70 5.67 15.14
C PHE A 58 4.85 5.73 16.13
N LEU A 59 4.81 4.88 17.16
CA LEU A 59 5.94 4.74 18.09
C LEU A 59 7.07 3.92 17.46
N GLU A 60 6.69 2.92 16.66
CA GLU A 60 7.59 2.09 15.88
C GLU A 60 7.19 2.21 14.41
N THR A 61 8.08 2.74 13.57
CA THR A 61 7.83 2.91 12.13
C THR A 61 7.98 1.61 11.34
N GLY A 62 8.54 0.56 11.96
CA GLY A 62 8.91 -0.69 11.29
C GLY A 62 10.13 -0.56 10.37
N ILE A 63 10.87 0.56 10.45
CA ILE A 63 12.12 0.78 9.72
C ILE A 63 13.28 0.26 10.58
N PRO A 64 14.12 -0.67 10.08
CA PRO A 64 15.27 -1.19 10.83
C PRO A 64 16.24 -0.08 11.25
N GLY A 65 16.69 -0.11 12.50
CA GLY A 65 17.63 0.86 13.05
C GLY A 65 17.02 2.22 13.41
N GLU A 66 15.72 2.42 13.18
CA GLU A 66 15.00 3.61 13.64
C GLU A 66 14.30 3.33 14.97
N THR A 67 14.59 4.15 15.99
CA THR A 67 13.96 4.08 17.32
C THR A 67 13.03 5.27 17.58
N GLU A 68 13.08 6.30 16.71
CA GLU A 68 12.23 7.47 16.84
C GLU A 68 10.86 7.24 16.23
N GLY A 69 9.82 7.58 16.99
CA GLY A 69 8.46 7.60 16.49
C GLY A 69 8.23 8.74 15.49
N ARG A 70 7.21 8.59 14.63
CA ARG A 70 6.84 9.59 13.64
C ARG A 70 5.37 9.93 13.69
N VAL A 71 5.04 11.17 13.35
CA VAL A 71 3.66 11.65 13.22
C VAL A 71 3.37 11.85 11.74
N VAL A 72 2.54 11.00 11.16
CA VAL A 72 2.34 10.95 9.71
C VAL A 72 0.87 11.15 9.37
N GLY A 73 0.59 11.96 8.35
CA GLY A 73 -0.74 12.08 7.77
C GLY A 73 -1.01 10.87 6.87
N CYS A 74 -2.07 10.13 7.17
CA CYS A 74 -2.49 8.96 6.42
C CYS A 74 -3.89 9.20 5.85
N ARG A 75 -4.14 8.74 4.63
CA ARG A 75 -5.48 8.70 4.04
C ARG A 75 -6.25 7.50 4.59
N GLU A 76 -7.57 7.55 4.50
CA GLU A 76 -8.42 6.44 4.96
C GLU A 76 -8.05 5.12 4.30
N GLU A 77 -7.75 5.11 2.99
CA GLU A 77 -7.41 3.89 2.26
C GLU A 77 -6.08 3.25 2.68
N GLU A 78 -5.25 3.99 3.43
CA GLU A 78 -3.97 3.53 3.94
C GLU A 78 -4.08 2.87 5.31
N LEU A 79 -5.21 3.06 6.00
CA LEU A 79 -5.41 2.61 7.37
C LEU A 79 -6.39 1.44 7.43
N LEU A 80 -6.13 0.59 8.41
CA LEU A 80 -6.97 -0.55 8.77
C LEU A 80 -7.15 -0.53 10.29
N GLY A 81 -8.34 -0.86 10.80
CA GLY A 81 -8.52 -1.06 12.24
C GLY A 81 -7.63 -2.20 12.73
N LEU A 82 -7.18 -2.15 13.97
CA LEU A 82 -6.29 -3.19 14.50
C LEU A 82 -6.93 -4.59 14.46
N ASP A 83 -8.25 -4.65 14.68
CA ASP A 83 -9.04 -5.88 14.72
C ASP A 83 -9.57 -6.31 13.33
N ASP A 84 -9.41 -5.45 12.31
CA ASP A 84 -9.82 -5.80 10.96
C ASP A 84 -8.83 -6.84 10.36
N PRO A 85 -9.32 -7.82 9.59
CA PRO A 85 -8.48 -8.88 9.04
C PRO A 85 -7.39 -8.31 8.13
N TRP A 86 -6.14 -8.67 8.42
CA TRP A 86 -5.03 -8.34 7.54
C TRP A 86 -4.97 -9.32 6.37
N VAL A 87 -5.49 -8.90 5.22
CA VAL A 87 -5.32 -9.64 3.97
C VAL A 87 -4.07 -9.10 3.26
N PRO A 88 -2.97 -9.87 3.19
CA PRO A 88 -1.81 -9.43 2.47
C PRO A 88 -2.12 -9.32 0.98
N THR A 89 -1.72 -8.20 0.38
CA THR A 89 -1.88 -7.92 -1.04
C THR A 89 -0.50 -7.85 -1.69
N ARG A 90 -0.35 -8.43 -2.88
CA ARG A 90 0.90 -8.43 -3.64
C ARG A 90 1.17 -7.10 -4.33
N PHE A 91 0.12 -6.44 -4.79
CA PHE A 91 0.20 -5.16 -5.49
C PHE A 91 -0.52 -4.03 -4.74
N GLU A 92 -0.17 -2.78 -5.06
CA GLU A 92 -0.70 -1.56 -4.43
C GLU A 92 -1.43 -0.63 -5.41
N SER A 93 -2.25 0.28 -4.88
CA SER A 93 -2.87 1.33 -5.70
C SER A 93 -1.81 2.22 -6.37
N ARG A 94 -2.04 2.56 -7.64
CA ARG A 94 -1.16 3.26 -8.58
C ARG A 94 0.05 2.47 -9.05
N GLU A 95 0.19 1.22 -8.61
CA GLU A 95 1.24 0.35 -9.13
C GLU A 95 0.91 -0.09 -10.57
N LYS A 96 1.95 -0.12 -11.41
CA LYS A 96 1.85 -0.66 -12.75
C LYS A 96 2.05 -2.17 -12.72
N VAL A 97 1.10 -2.88 -13.31
CA VAL A 97 1.09 -4.33 -13.40
C VAL A 97 0.90 -4.75 -14.85
N GLN A 98 1.16 -6.02 -15.14
CA GLN A 98 0.82 -6.63 -16.42
C GLN A 98 -0.23 -7.72 -16.24
N ALA A 99 -1.09 -7.90 -17.23
CA ALA A 99 -2.00 -9.03 -17.27
C ALA A 99 -1.18 -10.33 -17.41
N ALA A 100 -1.20 -11.19 -16.39
CA ALA A 100 -0.45 -12.46 -16.42
C ALA A 100 -1.03 -13.45 -17.45
N MET A 101 -2.27 -13.23 -17.88
CA MET A 101 -2.98 -14.03 -18.88
C MET A 101 -4.01 -13.17 -19.63
N THR A 102 -4.45 -13.66 -20.79
CA THR A 102 -5.51 -13.00 -21.56
C THR A 102 -6.82 -12.95 -20.77
N LEU A 103 -7.35 -11.74 -20.61
CA LEU A 103 -8.57 -11.46 -19.86
C LEU A 103 -9.75 -11.39 -20.83
N VAL A 104 -10.72 -12.30 -20.64
CA VAL A 104 -11.96 -12.38 -21.41
C VAL A 104 -13.14 -12.18 -20.47
N VAL A 105 -14.02 -11.23 -20.78
CA VAL A 105 -15.21 -10.91 -19.97
C VAL A 105 -16.44 -10.95 -20.86
N GLY A 106 -17.36 -11.85 -20.56
CA GLY A 106 -18.58 -12.04 -21.36
C GLY A 106 -18.30 -12.59 -22.77
N GLY A 107 -17.20 -13.33 -22.96
CA GLY A 107 -16.79 -13.85 -24.27
C GLY A 107 -15.99 -12.86 -25.13
N GLU A 108 -15.81 -11.62 -24.67
CA GLU A 108 -15.03 -10.60 -25.38
C GLU A 108 -13.65 -10.42 -24.75
N LEU A 109 -12.63 -10.29 -25.58
CA LEU A 109 -11.26 -10.00 -25.17
C LEU A 109 -11.18 -8.57 -24.62
N ARG A 110 -10.72 -8.42 -23.38
CA ARG A 110 -10.53 -7.13 -22.69
C ARG A 110 -9.07 -6.72 -22.59
N ALA A 111 -8.17 -7.67 -22.39
CA ALA A 111 -6.73 -7.44 -22.36
C ALA A 111 -5.99 -8.72 -22.77
N GLU A 112 -4.94 -8.60 -23.58
CA GLU A 112 -4.04 -9.72 -23.87
C GLU A 112 -3.05 -9.95 -22.72
N ALA A 113 -2.51 -11.16 -22.60
CA ALA A 113 -1.39 -11.41 -21.69
C ALA A 113 -0.23 -10.44 -21.98
N GLY A 114 0.38 -9.88 -20.94
CA GLY A 114 1.42 -8.84 -21.03
C GLY A 114 0.89 -7.41 -21.15
N THR A 115 -0.42 -7.20 -21.31
CA THR A 115 -0.99 -5.84 -21.36
C THR A 115 -0.73 -5.13 -20.03
N VAL A 116 -0.11 -3.96 -20.11
CA VAL A 116 0.17 -3.12 -18.94
C VAL A 116 -1.11 -2.42 -18.49
N GLY A 117 -1.35 -2.43 -17.18
CA GLY A 117 -2.42 -1.68 -16.52
C GLY A 117 -1.92 -0.99 -15.26
N GLU A 118 -2.77 -0.12 -14.70
CA GLU A 118 -2.52 0.57 -13.43
C GLU A 118 -3.60 0.20 -12.42
N ILE A 119 -3.20 -0.15 -11.20
CA ILE A 119 -4.15 -0.47 -10.13
C ILE A 119 -4.80 0.82 -9.66
N LEU A 120 -6.12 0.91 -9.78
CA LEU A 120 -6.90 2.01 -9.23
C LEU A 120 -7.23 1.79 -7.76
N LYS A 121 -7.64 0.56 -7.41
CA LYS A 121 -8.12 0.22 -6.07
C LYS A 121 -7.82 -1.23 -5.70
N VAL A 122 -7.46 -1.44 -4.44
CA VAL A 122 -7.29 -2.77 -3.84
C VAL A 122 -8.49 -3.06 -2.95
N LEU A 123 -9.21 -4.15 -3.23
CA LEU A 123 -10.40 -4.62 -2.53
C LEU A 123 -10.02 -5.85 -1.69
N ARG A 124 -9.80 -5.64 -0.39
CA ARG A 124 -9.22 -6.66 0.50
C ARG A 124 -10.26 -7.61 1.09
N ASP A 125 -11.49 -7.14 1.28
CA ASP A 125 -12.54 -7.82 2.05
C ASP A 125 -13.62 -8.46 1.16
N LEU A 126 -13.21 -9.27 0.19
CA LEU A 126 -14.14 -9.99 -0.69
C LEU A 126 -14.11 -11.51 -0.45
N PRO A 127 -15.28 -12.18 -0.52
CA PRO A 127 -15.35 -13.64 -0.46
C PRO A 127 -14.61 -14.22 -1.68
N GLY A 128 -13.39 -14.72 -1.46
CA GLY A 128 -12.48 -15.20 -2.52
C GLY A 128 -11.07 -14.61 -2.47
N GLY A 129 -10.77 -13.72 -1.52
CA GLY A 129 -9.46 -13.08 -1.36
C GLY A 129 -9.39 -11.70 -2.01
N PRO A 130 -8.19 -11.07 -2.03
CA PRO A 130 -8.04 -9.72 -2.51
C PRO A 130 -8.32 -9.62 -4.02
N GLN A 131 -9.10 -8.62 -4.40
CA GLN A 131 -9.32 -8.24 -5.79
C GLN A 131 -8.81 -6.84 -6.07
N TYR A 132 -8.60 -6.54 -7.35
CA TYR A 132 -7.98 -5.32 -7.83
C TYR A 132 -8.87 -4.71 -8.89
N GLN A 133 -9.19 -3.42 -8.75
CA GLN A 133 -9.68 -2.63 -9.87
C GLN A 133 -8.47 -2.12 -10.64
N VAL A 134 -8.30 -2.58 -11.87
CA VAL A 134 -7.17 -2.25 -12.72
C VAL A 134 -7.67 -1.54 -13.97
N HIS A 135 -7.06 -0.42 -14.30
CA HIS A 135 -7.25 0.27 -15.56
C HIS A 135 -6.29 -0.32 -16.60
N PHE A 136 -6.84 -1.14 -17.49
CA PHE A 136 -6.21 -1.53 -18.74
C PHE A 136 -6.62 -0.56 -19.85
N PRO A 137 -5.91 -0.50 -21.00
CA PRO A 137 -6.29 0.35 -22.12
C PRO A 137 -7.76 0.12 -22.53
N GLY A 138 -8.60 1.13 -22.30
CA GLY A 138 -10.02 1.12 -22.64
C GLY A 138 -10.95 0.42 -21.65
N TRP A 139 -10.44 -0.21 -20.58
CA TRP A 139 -11.24 -1.01 -19.65
C TRP A 139 -10.81 -0.84 -18.20
N VAL A 140 -11.79 -0.68 -17.31
CA VAL A 140 -11.58 -0.88 -15.87
C VAL A 140 -12.13 -2.24 -15.50
N LEU A 141 -11.26 -3.15 -15.07
CA LEU A 141 -11.63 -4.51 -14.71
C LEU A 141 -11.42 -4.74 -13.23
N GLN A 142 -12.36 -5.44 -12.58
CA GLN A 142 -12.14 -6.00 -11.25
C GLN A 142 -11.65 -7.44 -11.40
N VAL A 143 -10.42 -7.71 -10.95
CA VAL A 143 -9.76 -8.99 -11.17
C VAL A 143 -9.10 -9.52 -9.90
N PRO A 144 -9.00 -10.85 -9.70
CA PRO A 144 -8.27 -11.41 -8.57
C PRO A 144 -6.76 -11.28 -8.75
N GLU A 145 -6.00 -11.33 -7.65
CA GLU A 145 -4.53 -11.19 -7.65
C GLU A 145 -3.82 -12.11 -8.68
N ARG A 146 -4.30 -13.35 -8.84
CA ARG A 146 -3.68 -14.39 -9.69
C ARG A 146 -3.59 -14.07 -11.19
N VAL A 147 -4.33 -13.08 -11.68
CA VAL A 147 -4.29 -12.69 -13.11
C VAL A 147 -3.38 -11.49 -13.37
N LEU A 148 -2.71 -10.99 -12.33
CA LEU A 148 -1.77 -9.89 -12.42
C LEU A 148 -0.35 -10.40 -12.16
N ALA A 149 0.61 -9.82 -12.85
CA ALA A 149 2.03 -9.99 -12.61
C ALA A 149 2.69 -8.61 -12.44
N PRO A 150 3.79 -8.52 -11.69
CA PRO A 150 4.58 -7.29 -11.61
C PRO A 150 5.06 -6.92 -13.00
N LEU A 151 5.12 -5.62 -13.29
CA LEU A 151 5.84 -5.13 -14.44
C LEU A 151 7.33 -5.19 -14.09
N ASP A 152 8.12 -6.02 -14.80
CA ASP A 152 9.55 -6.19 -14.52
C ASP A 152 10.24 -4.82 -14.39
N GLY A 153 10.82 -4.57 -13.21
CA GLY A 153 11.47 -3.30 -12.86
C GLY A 153 11.03 -2.62 -11.55
N ALA A 154 10.10 -3.20 -10.77
CA ALA A 154 9.58 -2.59 -9.53
C ALA A 154 9.89 -3.34 -8.22
N ASP A 155 10.68 -4.41 -8.25
CA ASP A 155 11.23 -5.05 -7.03
C ASP A 155 12.72 -5.35 -7.21
N SER A 156 13.56 -4.38 -6.87
CA SER A 156 14.94 -4.63 -6.48
C SER A 156 15.17 -4.04 -5.08
N GLU A 157 14.46 -4.56 -4.09
CA GLU A 157 14.98 -4.61 -2.73
C GLU A 157 15.35 -6.06 -2.44
N THR A 158 16.36 -6.56 -3.17
CA THR A 158 17.15 -7.71 -2.72
C THR A 158 17.86 -7.25 -1.44
N GLY A 159 17.41 -7.75 -0.29
CA GLY A 159 18.19 -7.71 0.92
C GLY A 159 19.51 -8.43 0.62
N SER A 160 20.59 -7.66 0.51
CA SER A 160 21.93 -8.20 0.67
C SER A 160 22.05 -8.58 2.14
N GLU A 161 21.87 -9.87 2.43
CA GLU A 161 22.34 -10.48 3.67
C GLU A 161 23.84 -10.15 3.79
N GLU A 162 24.19 -9.34 4.79
CA GLU A 162 25.57 -9.16 5.22
C GLU A 162 26.07 -10.50 5.76
N GLU A 163 26.85 -11.20 4.94
CA GLU A 163 27.65 -12.34 5.37
C GLU A 163 28.75 -11.82 6.32
N PHE A 164 28.44 -11.78 7.62
CA PHE A 164 29.44 -11.64 8.67
C PHE A 164 30.29 -12.91 8.71
N ALA A 165 31.38 -12.92 7.95
CA ALA A 165 32.47 -13.87 8.18
C ALA A 165 33.26 -13.41 9.41
N HIS A 166 32.94 -14.03 10.54
CA HIS A 166 33.68 -14.00 11.79
C HIS A 166 34.77 -15.09 11.71
N GLU A 167 36.05 -14.71 11.68
CA GLU A 167 37.20 -15.55 12.01
C GLU A 167 38.28 -14.54 12.50
N SER A 168 38.46 -14.29 13.81
CA SER A 168 39.13 -15.13 14.81
C SER A 168 40.51 -15.62 14.37
N GLU A 169 41.56 -14.85 14.66
CA GLU A 169 42.72 -15.24 15.49
C GLU A 169 43.58 -14.03 15.85
#